data_AF-X6N221-F1
#
_entry.id   AF-X6N221-F1
#
_cell.length_a   1.000
_cell.length_b   1.000
_cell.length_c   1.000
_cell.angle_alpha   90.00
_cell.angle_beta   90.00
_cell.angle_gamma   90.00
#
_symmetry.space_group_name_H-M   'P 1'
#
loop_
_entity.id
_entity.type
_entity.pdbx_description
1 polymer ?
#
loop_
_entity_poly.entity_id
_entity_poly.type
_entity_poly.pdbx_seq_one_letter_code
_entity_poly.pdbx_strand_id
1 'polypeptide(L)'
;MCVCGGVGGGGGIHQKALYSKEFCDLLEEMTGITVANKPDLFASVYRDGNYLLCHDDQIDTRAIAFILYLTPKDWTKEDGGRLNIYKSVNEDIPDMKLELYEEVLPVRNSVILFEVCKKSFHEVSEVLTKEKDRIAIGGWFHHQTHVPVISTRT
;
A
#
# COMPACT_ATOMS: atom_id res chain seq x y z
N MET A 1 4.69 -12.95 9.97
CA MET A 1 6.17 -12.85 9.99
C MET A 1 6.59 -12.31 8.62
N CYS A 2 6.99 -11.04 8.55
CA CYS A 2 7.40 -10.40 7.30
C CYS A 2 8.78 -10.94 6.90
N VAL A 3 8.90 -11.58 5.73
CA VAL A 3 10.20 -12.04 5.23
C VAL A 3 10.82 -10.88 4.45
N CYS A 4 11.52 -10.00 5.16
CA CYS A 4 12.34 -8.95 4.54
C CYS A 4 13.63 -9.59 4.00
N GLY A 5 13.56 -10.21 2.83
CA GLY A 5 14.73 -10.70 2.11
C GLY A 5 15.49 -9.54 1.46
N GLY A 6 16.43 -8.94 2.18
CA GLY A 6 17.40 -8.02 1.59
C GLY A 6 18.41 -8.80 0.76
N VAL A 7 18.41 -8.58 -0.56
CA VAL A 7 19.52 -9.01 -1.43
C VAL A 7 20.06 -7.76 -2.12
N GLY A 8 21.27 -7.36 -1.71
CA GLY A 8 22.04 -6.34 -2.40
C GLY A 8 22.46 -6.82 -3.79
N GLY A 9 22.45 -5.90 -4.76
CA GLY A 9 23.05 -6.09 -6.08
C GLY A 9 22.03 -6.30 -7.21
N GLY A 10 21.52 -5.19 -7.78
CA GLY A 10 20.71 -5.19 -9.00
C GLY A 10 19.23 -5.49 -8.76
N GLY A 11 18.40 -4.45 -8.60
CA GLY A 11 16.96 -4.62 -8.35
C GLY A 11 16.29 -5.57 -9.34
N GLY A 12 15.38 -6.41 -8.82
CA GLY A 12 14.59 -7.35 -9.62
C GLY A 12 13.75 -6.63 -10.68
N ILE A 13 13.24 -7.38 -11.67
CA ILE A 13 12.50 -6.81 -12.80
C ILE A 13 11.32 -5.91 -12.37
N HIS A 14 10.62 -6.27 -11.29
CA HIS A 14 9.51 -5.51 -10.75
C HIS A 14 9.95 -4.18 -10.13
N GLN A 15 11.05 -4.19 -9.36
CA GLN A 15 11.62 -2.94 -8.83
C GLN A 15 12.05 -2.02 -9.96
N LYS A 16 12.74 -2.54 -10.98
CA LYS A 16 13.17 -1.73 -12.13
C LYS A 16 12.00 -1.14 -12.90
N ALA A 17 10.92 -1.90 -13.08
CA ALA A 17 9.72 -1.43 -13.76
C ALA A 17 8.97 -0.37 -12.93
N LEU A 18 8.73 -0.64 -11.64
CA LEU A 18 7.98 0.26 -10.75
C LEU A 18 8.73 1.56 -10.47
N TYR A 19 10.06 1.53 -10.35
CA TYR A 19 10.89 2.72 -10.13
C TYR A 19 11.58 3.21 -11.41
N SER A 20 11.04 2.85 -12.57
CA SER A 20 11.51 3.39 -13.86
C SER A 20 11.14 4.87 -13.98
N LYS A 21 11.89 5.62 -14.79
CA LYS A 21 11.57 7.03 -15.04
C LYS A 21 10.17 7.15 -15.64
N GLU A 22 9.84 6.27 -16.58
CA GLU A 22 8.57 6.23 -17.28
C GLU A 22 7.39 6.04 -16.32
N PHE A 23 7.52 5.15 -15.33
CA PHE A 23 6.47 4.94 -14.34
C PHE A 23 6.38 6.09 -13.33
N CYS A 24 7.51 6.64 -12.88
CA CYS A 24 7.51 7.79 -11.99
C CYS A 24 6.90 9.04 -12.66
N ASP A 25 7.22 9.30 -13.94
CA ASP A 25 6.63 10.38 -14.72
C ASP A 25 5.10 10.19 -14.84
N LEU A 26 4.64 8.95 -15.07
CA LEU A 26 3.20 8.62 -15.11
C LEU A 26 2.51 8.88 -13.76
N LEU A 27 3.14 8.52 -12.64
CA LEU A 27 2.60 8.80 -11.31
C LEU A 27 2.49 10.31 -11.07
N GLU A 28 3.50 11.07 -11.45
CA GLU A 28 3.49 12.53 -11.33
C GLU A 28 2.39 13.15 -12.20
N GLU A 29 2.19 12.66 -13.43
CA GLU A 29 1.10 13.10 -14.31
C GLU A 29 -0.29 12.80 -13.69
N MET A 30 -0.48 11.61 -13.13
CA MET A 30 -1.77 11.18 -12.58
C MET A 30 -2.12 11.85 -11.25
N THR A 31 -1.12 12.15 -10.41
CA THR A 31 -1.33 12.58 -9.02
C THR A 31 -0.91 14.03 -8.76
N GLY A 32 -0.07 14.62 -9.61
CA GLY A 32 0.60 15.89 -9.37
C GLY A 32 1.69 15.83 -8.29
N ILE A 33 2.12 14.62 -7.88
CA ILE A 33 3.15 14.41 -6.85
C ILE A 33 4.46 13.99 -7.52
N THR A 34 5.48 14.84 -7.42
CA THR A 34 6.84 14.50 -7.86
C THR A 34 7.50 13.52 -6.88
N VAL A 35 7.93 12.36 -7.37
CA VAL A 35 8.50 11.27 -6.57
C VAL A 35 10.01 11.09 -6.78
N ALA A 36 10.74 10.82 -5.71
CA ALA A 36 12.17 10.52 -5.74
C ALA A 36 12.44 9.14 -6.34
N ASN A 37 13.56 8.99 -7.05
CA ASN A 37 14.08 7.67 -7.43
C ASN A 37 14.77 6.99 -6.22
N LYS A 38 13.95 6.57 -5.26
CA LYS A 38 14.35 5.87 -4.04
C LYS A 38 13.50 4.60 -3.89
N PRO A 39 14.00 3.44 -4.33
CA PRO A 39 13.28 2.17 -4.18
C PRO A 39 13.02 1.81 -2.72
N ASP A 40 11.75 1.58 -2.38
CA ASP A 40 11.29 1.11 -1.08
C ASP A 40 10.12 0.13 -1.29
N LEU A 41 10.44 -1.16 -1.40
CA LEU A 41 9.46 -2.21 -1.61
C LEU A 41 9.80 -3.47 -0.82
N PHE A 42 8.77 -4.26 -0.55
CA PHE A 42 8.86 -5.54 0.15
C PHE A 42 7.87 -6.53 -0.44
N ALA A 43 8.13 -7.82 -0.24
CA ALA A 43 7.19 -8.88 -0.53
C ALA A 43 6.49 -9.31 0.76
N SER A 44 5.20 -9.61 0.66
CA SER A 44 4.39 -10.09 1.79
C SER A 44 3.62 -11.34 1.41
N VAL A 45 3.49 -12.24 2.39
CA VAL A 45 2.68 -13.44 2.31
C VAL A 45 1.82 -13.50 3.57
N TYR A 46 0.51 -13.38 3.41
CA TYR A 46 -0.47 -13.53 4.49
C TYR A 46 -1.13 -14.90 4.35
N ARG A 47 -1.06 -15.69 5.43
CA ARG A 47 -1.71 -17.00 5.57
C ARG A 47 -2.89 -16.94 6.51
N ASP A 48 -3.61 -18.04 6.67
CA ASP A 48 -4.67 -18.19 7.67
C ASP A 48 -4.32 -17.50 9.01
N GLY A 49 -5.23 -16.65 9.48
CA GLY A 49 -5.10 -15.86 10.69
C GLY A 49 -4.16 -14.64 10.61
N ASN A 50 -3.53 -14.38 9.47
CA ASN A 50 -2.68 -13.19 9.30
C ASN A 50 -3.54 -11.98 8.91
N TYR A 51 -3.23 -10.83 9.51
CA TYR A 51 -3.87 -9.54 9.26
C TYR A 51 -2.85 -8.40 9.45
N LEU A 52 -3.23 -7.20 9.05
CA LEU A 52 -2.52 -5.96 9.40
C LEU A 52 -3.56 -4.94 9.82
N LEU A 53 -3.50 -4.52 11.09
CA LEU A 53 -4.48 -3.61 11.68
C LEU A 53 -4.44 -2.23 11.02
N CYS A 54 -5.52 -1.47 11.24
CA CYS A 54 -5.70 -0.12 10.71
C CYS A 54 -4.52 0.82 11.02
N HIS A 55 -4.01 1.48 9.98
CA HIS A 55 -2.91 2.45 9.99
C HIS A 55 -3.02 3.38 8.77
N ASP A 56 -2.19 4.42 8.68
CA ASP A 56 -2.26 5.46 7.64
C ASP A 56 -1.01 5.56 6.74
N ASP A 57 0.00 4.73 7.00
CA ASP A 57 1.31 4.72 6.33
C ASP A 57 2.16 6.00 6.43
N GLN A 58 1.80 6.95 7.30
CA GLN A 58 2.50 8.23 7.47
C GLN A 58 3.85 8.09 8.17
N ILE A 59 4.87 7.68 7.41
CA ILE A 59 6.23 7.54 7.89
C ILE A 59 7.18 8.31 6.96
N ASP A 60 7.94 9.24 7.56
CA ASP A 60 9.04 9.98 6.93
C ASP A 60 8.62 10.68 5.62
N THR A 61 9.11 10.19 4.48
CA THR A 61 9.00 10.83 3.17
C THR A 61 8.06 10.08 2.22
N ARG A 62 7.30 9.10 2.71
CA ARG A 62 6.36 8.32 1.90
C ARG A 62 5.27 9.23 1.34
N ALA A 63 5.08 9.15 0.03
CA ALA A 63 4.16 10.00 -0.73
C ALA A 63 3.01 9.21 -1.34
N ILE A 64 3.33 8.08 -1.97
CA ILE A 64 2.36 7.20 -2.62
C ILE A 64 2.65 5.77 -2.17
N ALA A 65 1.68 5.12 -1.54
CA ALA A 65 1.75 3.70 -1.23
C ALA A 65 1.23 2.89 -2.42
N PHE A 66 1.79 1.69 -2.62
CA PHE A 66 1.29 0.77 -3.63
C PHE A 66 1.24 -0.66 -3.14
N ILE A 67 0.32 -1.43 -3.72
CA ILE A 67 0.20 -2.88 -3.51
C ILE A 67 -0.04 -3.55 -4.86
N LEU A 68 0.89 -4.38 -5.31
CA LEU A 68 0.76 -5.24 -6.49
C LEU A 68 0.41 -6.66 -6.05
N TYR A 69 -0.78 -7.12 -6.42
CA TYR A 69 -1.29 -8.43 -6.01
C TYR A 69 -0.79 -9.55 -6.91
N LEU A 70 -0.21 -10.58 -6.30
CA LEU A 70 0.26 -11.82 -6.92
C LEU A 70 -0.52 -13.05 -6.40
N THR A 71 -1.56 -12.81 -5.61
CA THR A 71 -2.52 -13.75 -5.05
C THR A 71 -3.11 -14.71 -6.11
N PRO A 72 -3.54 -15.94 -5.74
CA PRO A 72 -4.28 -16.84 -6.62
C PRO A 72 -5.47 -16.17 -7.33
N LYS A 73 -5.78 -16.62 -8.55
CA LYS A 73 -6.82 -16.01 -9.41
C LYS A 73 -8.24 -16.22 -8.88
N ASP A 74 -8.43 -17.28 -8.10
CA ASP A 74 -9.68 -17.74 -7.52
C ASP A 74 -9.87 -17.25 -6.08
N TRP A 75 -9.31 -16.07 -5.74
CA TRP A 75 -9.53 -15.43 -4.45
C TRP A 75 -10.96 -14.87 -4.35
N THR A 76 -11.63 -15.15 -3.24
CA THR A 76 -13.04 -14.81 -3.01
C THR A 76 -13.20 -13.91 -1.77
N LYS A 77 -14.44 -13.50 -1.47
CA LYS A 77 -14.70 -12.69 -0.27
C LYS A 77 -14.54 -13.51 1.01
N GLU A 78 -14.87 -14.79 0.92
CA GLU A 78 -14.84 -15.79 2.00
C GLU A 78 -13.40 -16.13 2.42
N ASP A 79 -12.43 -15.97 1.52
CA ASP A 79 -11.00 -16.16 1.81
C ASP A 79 -10.41 -15.05 2.71
N GLY A 80 -11.13 -13.93 2.92
CA GLY A 80 -10.65 -12.80 3.71
C GLY A 80 -9.55 -12.00 3.01
N GLY A 81 -8.61 -11.42 3.75
CA GLY A 81 -7.43 -10.76 3.19
C GLY A 81 -7.71 -9.49 2.38
N ARG A 82 -8.84 -8.83 2.63
CA ARG A 82 -9.29 -7.64 1.89
C ARG A 82 -8.51 -6.41 2.33
N LEU A 83 -8.23 -5.51 1.40
CA LEU A 83 -7.80 -4.15 1.73
C LEU A 83 -9.06 -3.36 2.09
N ASN A 84 -9.22 -3.04 3.37
CA ASN A 84 -10.32 -2.21 3.84
C ASN A 84 -9.82 -0.77 3.93
N ILE A 85 -10.54 0.15 3.30
CA ILE A 85 -10.22 1.58 3.27
C ILE A 85 -11.23 2.30 4.13
N TYR A 86 -10.77 3.19 5.00
CA TYR A 86 -11.61 3.96 5.90
C TYR A 86 -11.60 5.44 5.55
N LYS A 87 -12.73 6.10 5.83
CA LYS A 87 -12.83 7.55 5.85
C LYS A 87 -12.93 8.03 7.30
N SER A 88 -12.35 9.18 7.59
CA SER A 88 -12.56 9.85 8.87
C SER A 88 -13.91 10.55 8.90
N VAL A 89 -14.69 10.31 9.94
CA VAL A 89 -16.02 10.93 10.14
C VAL A 89 -15.91 12.26 10.89
N ASN A 90 -14.80 12.47 11.59
CA ASN A 90 -14.43 13.71 12.28
C ASN A 90 -12.91 13.95 12.14
N GLU A 91 -12.41 15.12 12.54
CA GLU A 91 -10.98 15.46 12.45
C GLU A 91 -10.26 15.45 13.82
N ASP A 92 -10.96 15.03 14.88
CA ASP A 92 -10.46 15.06 16.25
C ASP A 92 -9.57 13.86 16.55
N ILE A 93 -8.26 14.02 16.59
CA ILE A 93 -7.30 12.90 16.62
C ILE A 93 -7.30 12.01 17.88
N PRO A 94 -7.75 12.38 19.10
CA PRO A 94 -7.97 11.35 20.12
C PRO A 94 -9.31 10.61 19.94
N ASP A 95 -10.32 11.26 19.37
CA ASP A 95 -11.69 10.74 19.21
C ASP A 95 -12.02 10.41 17.75
N MET A 96 -10.99 10.14 16.94
CA MET A 96 -11.12 10.00 15.51
C MET A 96 -11.95 8.76 15.20
N LYS A 97 -13.07 8.95 14.51
CA LYS A 97 -13.98 7.88 14.14
C LYS A 97 -13.75 7.51 12.69
N LEU A 98 -13.44 6.25 12.46
CA LEU A 98 -13.26 5.67 11.13
C LEU A 98 -14.50 4.89 10.73
N GLU A 99 -14.99 5.16 9.52
CA GLU A 99 -16.05 4.39 8.87
C GLU A 99 -15.47 3.66 7.68
N LEU A 100 -15.83 2.38 7.53
CA LEU A 100 -15.47 1.59 6.35
C LEU A 100 -16.05 2.28 5.11
N TYR A 101 -15.18 2.63 4.17
CA TYR A 101 -15.54 3.28 2.93
C TYR A 101 -15.59 2.27 1.78
N GLU A 102 -14.57 1.41 1.68
CA GLU A 102 -14.44 0.46 0.59
C GLU A 102 -13.71 -0.81 1.03
N GLU A 103 -14.08 -1.95 0.43
CA GLU A 103 -13.40 -3.23 0.58
C GLU A 103 -12.90 -3.70 -0.78
N VAL A 104 -11.59 -3.85 -0.92
CA VAL A 104 -10.95 -4.26 -2.18
C VAL A 104 -10.39 -5.67 -2.06
N LEU A 105 -10.82 -6.56 -2.97
CA LEU A 105 -10.28 -7.91 -3.06
C LEU A 105 -8.87 -7.91 -3.69
N PRO A 106 -7.96 -8.78 -3.23
CA PRO A 106 -6.61 -8.90 -3.76
C PRO A 106 -6.60 -9.66 -5.12
N VAL A 107 -7.11 -9.02 -6.17
CA VAL A 107 -7.21 -9.61 -7.51
C VAL A 107 -5.82 -9.76 -8.13
N ARG A 108 -5.48 -10.95 -8.63
CA ARG A 108 -4.17 -11.21 -9.25
C ARG A 108 -3.88 -10.22 -10.39
N ASN A 109 -2.65 -9.70 -10.41
CA ASN A 109 -2.15 -8.77 -11.41
C ASN A 109 -2.88 -7.43 -11.44
N SER A 110 -3.49 -7.02 -10.32
CA SER A 110 -3.93 -5.65 -10.10
C SER A 110 -2.94 -4.89 -9.22
N VAL A 111 -2.89 -3.58 -9.43
CA VAL A 111 -2.13 -2.64 -8.59
C VAL A 111 -3.10 -1.65 -7.96
N ILE A 112 -2.95 -1.42 -6.67
CA ILE A 112 -3.61 -0.33 -5.95
C ILE A 112 -2.54 0.72 -5.63
N LEU A 113 -2.88 1.98 -5.85
CA LEU A 113 -2.07 3.16 -5.56
C LEU A 113 -2.92 4.14 -4.75
N PHE A 114 -2.38 4.70 -3.68
CA PHE A 114 -3.03 5.78 -2.93
C PHE A 114 -2.02 6.76 -2.33
N GLU A 115 -2.42 8.03 -2.25
CA GLU A 115 -1.64 9.07 -1.59
C GLU A 115 -1.57 8.80 -0.08
N VAL A 116 -0.37 8.89 0.48
CA VAL A 116 -0.13 8.78 1.92
C VAL A 116 -0.42 10.14 2.56
N CYS A 117 -1.42 10.19 3.44
CA CYS A 117 -1.82 11.42 4.12
C CYS A 117 -2.45 11.14 5.49
N LYS A 118 -2.83 12.20 6.22
CA LYS A 118 -3.52 12.09 7.53
C LYS A 118 -4.89 11.42 7.50
N LYS A 119 -5.40 11.08 6.33
CA LYS A 119 -6.73 10.50 6.12
C LYS A 119 -6.67 9.14 5.39
N SER A 120 -5.48 8.63 5.05
CA SER A 120 -5.30 7.39 4.27
C SER A 120 -5.37 6.12 5.13
N PHE A 121 -6.36 6.04 6.02
CA PHE A 121 -6.52 4.89 6.93
C PHE A 121 -6.97 3.64 6.20
N HIS A 122 -6.25 2.55 6.41
CA HIS A 122 -6.54 1.26 5.78
C HIS A 122 -6.01 0.09 6.62
N GLU A 123 -6.53 -1.10 6.36
CA GLU A 123 -6.07 -2.34 6.97
C GLU A 123 -6.06 -3.50 5.95
N VAL A 124 -5.36 -4.57 6.29
CA VAL A 124 -5.54 -5.88 5.64
C VAL A 124 -6.33 -6.75 6.59
N SER A 125 -7.59 -7.01 6.26
CA SER A 125 -8.44 -7.91 7.05
C SER A 125 -7.85 -9.32 7.08
N GLU A 126 -8.22 -10.07 8.11
CA GLU A 126 -7.75 -11.43 8.34
C GLU A 126 -7.95 -12.33 7.11
N VAL A 127 -6.91 -13.08 6.75
CA VAL A 127 -7.02 -14.18 5.79
C VAL A 127 -7.67 -15.37 6.50
N LEU A 128 -8.76 -15.88 5.95
CA LEU A 128 -9.61 -16.90 6.58
C LEU A 128 -9.48 -18.29 5.93
N THR A 129 -8.64 -18.40 4.90
CA THR A 129 -8.40 -19.64 4.16
C THR A 129 -7.08 -20.28 4.55
N LYS A 130 -7.09 -21.61 4.68
CA LYS A 130 -5.90 -22.45 4.98
C LYS A 130 -5.19 -22.94 3.74
N GLU A 131 -5.81 -22.82 2.58
CA GLU A 131 -5.37 -23.47 1.34
C GLU A 131 -4.61 -22.51 0.41
N LYS A 132 -4.78 -21.19 0.61
CA LYS A 132 -4.26 -20.15 -0.28
C LYS A 132 -3.40 -19.17 0.49
N ASP A 133 -2.32 -18.72 -0.14
CA ASP A 133 -1.47 -17.64 0.37
C ASP A 133 -1.83 -16.32 -0.34
N ARG A 134 -2.13 -15.26 0.40
CA ARG A 134 -2.28 -13.90 -0.16
C ARG A 134 -0.89 -13.30 -0.35
N ILE A 135 -0.45 -13.18 -1.61
CA ILE A 135 0.89 -12.72 -1.96
C ILE A 135 0.80 -11.34 -2.59
N ALA A 136 1.62 -10.41 -2.14
CA ALA A 136 1.71 -9.08 -2.72
C ALA A 136 3.14 -8.53 -2.67
N ILE A 137 3.46 -7.65 -3.62
CA ILE A 137 4.59 -6.72 -3.52
C ILE A 137 4.01 -5.38 -3.07
N GLY A 138 4.39 -4.93 -1.88
CA GLY A 138 4.01 -3.62 -1.35
C GLY A 138 5.21 -2.67 -1.36
N GLY A 139 4.95 -1.38 -1.27
CA GLY A 139 6.02 -0.40 -1.14
C GLY A 139 5.53 1.04 -1.23
N TRP A 140 6.49 1.96 -1.28
CA TRP A 140 6.22 3.39 -1.32
C TRP A 140 7.10 4.10 -2.35
N PHE A 141 6.52 5.13 -2.96
CA PHE A 141 7.25 6.19 -3.63
C PHE A 141 7.42 7.34 -2.65
N HIS A 142 8.63 7.91 -2.60
CA HIS A 142 8.96 9.00 -1.67
C HIS A 142 8.86 10.36 -2.35
N HIS A 143 8.56 11.43 -1.62
CA HIS A 143 8.68 12.79 -2.17
C HIS A 143 10.12 13.11 -2.61
N GLN A 144 10.28 13.78 -3.76
CA GLN A 144 11.60 14.17 -4.31
C GLN A 144 12.37 15.19 -3.44
N THR A 145 11.68 15.87 -2.52
CA THR A 145 12.24 16.78 -1.52
C THR A 145 11.61 16.50 -0.17
N HIS A 146 12.33 16.77 0.92
CA HIS A 146 11.75 16.76 2.27
C HIS A 146 10.74 17.91 2.36
N VAL A 147 9.49 17.65 1.95
CA VAL A 147 8.40 18.59 2.15
C VAL A 147 8.00 18.45 3.62
N PRO A 148 8.18 19.46 4.48
CA PRO A 148 7.61 19.40 5.81
C PRO A 148 6.11 19.18 5.64
N VAL A 149 5.56 18.18 6.34
CA VAL A 149 4.13 17.85 6.30
C VAL A 149 3.32 19.04 6.82
N ILE A 150 3.02 19.98 5.94
CA ILE A 150 2.01 21.01 6.09
C ILE A 150 1.08 20.83 4.91
N SER A 151 0.29 19.75 4.92
CA SER A 151 -0.84 19.62 4.01
C SER A 151 -1.97 20.51 4.54
N THR A 152 -2.05 21.72 3.99
CA THR A 152 -3.29 22.51 3.97
C THR A 152 -3.96 22.26 2.62
N ARG A 153 -4.58 21.10 2.46
CA ARG A 153 -5.65 20.93 1.48
C ARG A 153 -6.88 20.46 2.24
N THR A 154 -7.73 21.44 2.51
CA THR A 154 -9.11 21.33 3.00
C THR A 154 -9.98 20.58 2.00
#